data_AF-A0A9E1ZUH4-F1
#
_entry.id   AF-A0A9E1ZUH4-F1
#
_cell.length_a   1.000
_cell.length_b   1.000
_cell.length_c   1.000
_cell.angle_alpha   90.00
_cell.angle_beta   90.00
_cell.angle_gamma   90.00
#
_symmetry.space_group_name_H-M   'P 1'
#
loop_
_entity.id
_entity.type
_entity.pdbx_description
1 polymer ?
#
loop_
_entity_poly.entity_id
_entity_poly.type
_entity_poly.pdbx_seq_one_letter_code
_entity_poly.pdbx_strand_id
1 'polypeptide(L)' 'MLIHFWGTRGSIPTSIGGKSIRDKIVKALSLANTRTFADDREIETFVDTELAFPIKSSFGGNSSCVQINTSG' A
#
# COMPACT_ATOMS: atom_id res chain seq x y z
N MET A 1 -1.97 33.01 12.82
CA MET A 1 -2.41 31.66 12.41
C MET A 1 -1.42 30.64 12.94
N LEU A 2 -1.87 29.72 13.79
CA LEU A 2 -1.03 28.69 14.42
C LEU A 2 -1.53 27.30 13.99
N ILE A 3 -0.63 26.43 13.54
CA ILE A 3 -0.95 25.07 13.06
C ILE A 3 -0.27 24.06 13.98
N HIS A 4 -1.04 23.16 14.59
CA HIS A 4 -0.54 22.08 15.44
C HIS A 4 -0.71 20.74 14.72
N PHE A 5 0.39 19.99 14.62
CA PHE A 5 0.38 18.61 14.12
C PHE A 5 0.29 17.65 15.31
N TRP A 6 -0.83 16.96 15.45
CA TRP A 6 -1.03 15.95 16.49
C TRP A 6 -0.49 14.57 16.10
N GLY A 7 -0.20 14.37 14.81
CA GLY A 7 0.42 13.17 14.26
C GLY A 7 0.37 13.17 12.73
N THR A 8 1.38 12.58 12.09
CA THR A 8 1.47 12.43 10.62
C THR A 8 0.96 11.07 10.12
N ARG A 9 0.47 10.24 11.04
CA ARG A 9 -0.07 8.89 10.82
C ARG A 9 -1.52 8.83 11.31
N GLY A 10 -2.40 9.44 10.53
CA GLY A 10 -3.86 9.50 10.56
C GLY A 10 -4.64 8.72 11.60
N SER A 11 -5.72 9.32 12.09
CA SER A 11 -6.69 8.83 13.09
C SER A 11 -7.52 7.60 12.68
N ILE A 12 -6.90 6.58 12.06
CA ILE A 12 -7.44 5.31 11.53
C ILE A 12 -7.93 5.40 10.07
N PRO A 13 -7.04 5.17 9.08
CA PRO A 13 -7.45 4.66 7.77
C PRO A 13 -7.96 3.23 7.94
N THR A 14 -9.09 2.88 7.33
CA THR A 14 -9.51 1.48 7.25
C THR A 14 -8.45 0.70 6.48
N SER A 15 -7.94 -0.37 7.09
CA SER A 15 -6.98 -1.27 6.45
C SER A 15 -7.55 -1.82 5.15
N ILE A 16 -6.67 -2.20 4.22
CA ILE A 16 -7.10 -2.85 2.99
C ILE A 16 -7.95 -4.09 3.34
N GLY A 17 -9.15 -4.17 2.75
CA GLY A 17 -10.07 -5.27 3.03
C GLY A 17 -9.53 -6.62 2.52
N GLY A 18 -9.87 -7.71 3.22
CA GLY A 18 -9.41 -9.06 2.86
C GLY A 18 -9.78 -9.49 1.44
N LYS A 19 -10.93 -9.07 0.92
CA LYS A 19 -11.33 -9.30 -0.49
C LYS A 19 -10.31 -8.69 -1.46
N SER A 20 -9.90 -7.45 -1.21
CA SER A 20 -8.91 -6.76 -2.05
C SER A 20 -7.54 -7.43 -1.99
N ILE A 21 -7.13 -7.95 -0.82
CA ILE A 21 -5.90 -8.75 -0.70
C ILE A 21 -6.02 -10.01 -1.55
N ARG A 22 -7.13 -10.76 -1.42
CA ARG A 22 -7.37 -11.98 -2.20
C ARG A 22 -7.31 -11.70 -3.70
N ASP A 23 -7.95 -10.64 -4.17
CA ASP A 23 -7.98 -10.28 -5.58
C ASP A 23 -6.57 -9.93 -6.10
N LYS A 24 -5.73 -9.26 -5.28
CA LYS A 24 -4.33 -9.00 -5.61
C LYS A 24 -3.51 -10.29 -5.74
N ILE A 25 -3.67 -11.23 -4.80
CA ILE A 25 -2.97 -12.53 -4.82
C ILE A 25 -3.36 -13.31 -6.08
N VAL A 26 -4.66 -13.44 -6.36
CA VAL A 26 -5.14 -14.15 -7.57
C VAL A 26 -4.58 -13.51 -8.84
N LYS A 27 -4.57 -12.18 -8.91
CA LYS A 27 -4.03 -11.46 -10.08
C LYS A 27 -2.52 -11.65 -10.24
N ALA A 28 -1.76 -11.59 -9.15
CA ALA A 28 -0.32 -11.84 -9.17
C ALA A 28 0.01 -13.27 -9.64
N LEU A 29 -0.72 -14.28 -9.12
CA LEU A 29 -0.55 -15.67 -9.54
C LEU A 29 -0.97 -15.91 -11.00
N SER A 30 -2.03 -15.25 -11.46
CA SER A 30 -2.44 -15.32 -12.86
C SER A 30 -1.41 -14.72 -13.81
N LEU A 31 -0.68 -13.68 -13.39
CA LEU A 31 0.40 -13.07 -14.18
C LEU A 31 1.68 -13.90 -14.13
N ALA A 32 1.93 -14.57 -13.00
CA ALA A 32 3.03 -15.53 -12.86
C ALA A 32 2.73 -16.87 -13.56
N ASN A 33 1.52 -17.06 -14.10
CA ASN A 33 1.13 -18.32 -14.73
C ASN A 33 2.15 -18.73 -15.79
N THR A 34 2.50 -20.01 -15.83
CA THR A 34 3.55 -20.63 -16.67
C THR A 34 5.00 -20.31 -16.30
N ARG A 35 5.26 -19.52 -15.24
CA ARG A 35 6.61 -19.27 -14.73
C ARG A 35 7.04 -20.30 -13.69
N THR A 36 8.33 -20.58 -13.68
CA THR A 36 9.02 -21.29 -12.60
C THR A 36 10.00 -20.33 -11.95
N PHE A 37 10.03 -20.28 -10.63
CA PHE A 37 11.02 -19.52 -9.86
C PHE A 37 11.99 -20.51 -9.22
N ALA A 38 13.29 -20.30 -9.43
CA ALA A 38 14.33 -21.14 -8.87
C ALA A 38 14.60 -20.84 -7.38
N ASP A 39 14.43 -19.59 -6.98
CA ASP A 39 14.61 -19.11 -5.61
C ASP A 39 13.72 -17.90 -5.28
N ASP A 40 13.76 -17.47 -4.03
CA ASP A 40 12.99 -16.31 -3.55
C ASP A 40 13.43 -14.99 -4.21
N ARG A 41 14.67 -14.87 -4.69
CA ARG A 41 15.16 -13.64 -5.33
C ARG A 41 14.54 -13.44 -6.71
N GLU A 42 14.28 -14.52 -7.44
CA GLU A 42 13.53 -14.45 -8.69
C GLU A 42 12.07 -14.05 -8.45
N ILE A 43 11.48 -14.48 -7.33
CA ILE A 43 10.13 -14.04 -6.92
C ILE A 43 10.13 -12.55 -6.61
N GLU A 44 11.08 -12.06 -5.80
CA GLU A 44 11.23 -10.63 -5.49
C GLU A 44 11.42 -9.80 -6.76
N THR A 45 12.28 -10.25 -7.67
CA THR A 45 12.52 -9.58 -8.95
C THR A 45 11.24 -9.49 -9.79
N PHE A 46 10.45 -10.55 -9.88
CA PHE A 46 9.15 -10.54 -10.56
C PHE A 46 8.18 -9.54 -9.90
N VAL A 47 8.10 -9.53 -8.57
CA VAL A 47 7.26 -8.58 -7.84
C VAL A 47 7.69 -7.15 -8.15
N ASP A 48 8.99 -6.87 -8.20
CA ASP A 48 9.48 -5.51 -8.36
C ASP A 48 9.44 -4.99 -9.80
N THR A 49 9.73 -5.85 -10.77
CA THR A 49 9.93 -5.43 -12.16
C THR A 49 8.69 -5.62 -13.03
N GLU A 50 7.84 -6.60 -12.72
CA GLU A 50 6.74 -6.99 -13.62
C GLU A 50 5.34 -6.72 -13.05
N LEU A 51 5.17 -6.74 -11.73
CA LEU A 51 3.87 -6.41 -11.14
C LEU A 51 3.64 -4.90 -11.10
N ALA A 52 2.50 -4.47 -11.65
CA ALA A 52 2.05 -3.08 -11.53
C ALA A 52 1.83 -2.68 -10.06
N PHE A 53 2.12 -1.42 -9.73
CA PHE A 53 1.99 -0.88 -8.35
C PHE A 53 0.69 -1.27 -7.62
N PRO A 54 -0.52 -1.19 -8.22
CA PRO A 54 -1.76 -1.53 -7.52
C PRO A 54 -1.85 -3.01 -7.09
N ILE A 55 -1.10 -3.90 -7.74
CA ILE A 55 -1.07 -5.33 -7.45
C ILE A 55 -0.08 -5.61 -6.33
N LYS A 56 1.14 -5.08 -6.43
CA LYS A 56 2.22 -5.32 -5.46
C LYS A 56 2.18 -4.43 -4.22
N SER A 57 1.43 -3.33 -4.25
CA SER A 57 1.43 -2.34 -3.18
C SER A 57 0.06 -1.69 -2.98
N SER A 58 -0.02 -0.84 -1.94
CA SER A 58 -1.13 0.03 -1.65
C SER A 58 -0.57 1.36 -1.18
N PHE A 59 -1.32 2.44 -1.38
CA PHE A 59 -1.02 3.67 -0.69
C PHE A 59 -1.20 3.46 0.82
N GLY A 60 -0.19 3.89 1.59
CA GLY A 60 -0.29 3.94 3.05
C GLY A 60 -1.25 5.05 3.48
N GLY A 61 -2.03 4.81 4.53
CA GLY A 61 -2.97 5.80 5.06
C GLY A 61 -2.32 6.82 6.00
N ASN A 62 -1.34 7.57 5.51
CA ASN A 62 -0.74 8.65 6.29
C ASN A 62 -1.59 9.92 6.12
N SER A 63 -2.75 10.03 6.78
CA SER A 63 -3.44 11.31 6.87
C SER A 63 -2.82 12.15 7.98
N SER A 64 -2.64 13.46 7.78
CA SER A 64 -2.16 14.32 8.87
C SER A 64 -3.33 14.70 9.78
N CYS A 65 -3.17 14.53 11.09
CA CYS A 65 -4.10 15.08 12.07
C CYS A 65 -3.60 16.49 12.42
N VAL A 66 -4.24 17.51 11.86
CA VAL A 66 -3.88 18.92 12.07
C VAL A 66 -5.00 19.68 12.75
N GLN A 67 -4.62 20.57 13.66
CA GLN A 67 -5.49 21.60 14.23
C GLN A 67 -5.03 22.96 13.72
N ILE A 68 -5.97 23.77 13.23
CA ILE A 68 -5.71 25.12 12.74
C ILE A 68 -6.38 26.12 13.69
N ASN A 69 -5.59 27.00 14.31
CA ASN A 69 -6.08 28.11 15.10
C ASN A 69 -5.95 29.42 14.29
N THR A 70 -7.10 29.99 13.91
CA THR A 70 -7.19 31.21 13.07
C THR A 70 -7.31 32.51 13.86
N SER A 71 -7.62 32.44 15.15
CA SER A 71 -7.72 33.60 16.05
C SER A 71 -6.33 34.13 16.43
N GLY A 72 -6.07 35.36 16.03
CA GLY A 72 -5.09 36.28 16.61
C GLY A 72 -5.81 37.53 17.10
#